data_AF-A0A8D8B3L6-F1
#
_entry.id   AF-A0A8D8B3L6-F1
#
_cell.length_a   1.000
_cell.length_b   1.000
_cell.length_c   1.000
_cell.angle_alpha   90.00
_cell.angle_beta   90.00
_cell.angle_gamma   90.00
#
_symmetry.space_group_name_H-M   'P 1'
#
loop_
_entity.id
_entity.type
_entity.pdbx_description
1 polymer ?
#
loop_
_entity_poly.entity_id
_entity_poly.type
_entity_poly.pdbx_seq_one_letter_code
_entity_poly.pdbx_strand_id
1 'polypeptide(L)'
;RAKGVLDVSNSFAVPFDEDDKDKSVWFLDHDYLENMYGMFKKVNARERVVGWYHTGPKLCQNDIAINELIRRYCPNSVLVIIDAKPKDLGLPTEAYIAVEEVHDDG
;
A
#
# COMPACT_ATOMS: atom_id res chain seq x y z
N ARG A 1 -12.38 17.58 7.47
CA ARG A 1 -11.57 17.09 6.32
C ARG A 1 -12.27 17.52 5.04
N ALA A 2 -11.55 18.10 4.08
CA ALA A 2 -12.13 18.39 2.77
C ALA A 2 -12.55 17.07 2.08
N LYS A 3 -13.64 17.10 1.33
CA LYS A 3 -14.13 15.92 0.60
C LYS A 3 -13.08 15.53 -0.45
N GLY A 4 -12.70 14.25 -0.50
CA GLY A 4 -11.69 13.74 -1.44
C GLY A 4 -10.22 13.88 -1.01
N VAL A 5 -9.95 14.36 0.21
CA VAL A 5 -8.56 14.45 0.73
C VAL A 5 -8.28 13.30 1.69
N LEU A 6 -7.24 12.51 1.39
CA LEU A 6 -6.65 11.54 2.29
C LEU A 6 -5.37 12.12 2.89
N ASP A 7 -5.28 12.07 4.23
CA ASP A 7 -4.13 12.56 4.99
C ASP A 7 -3.39 11.35 5.58
N VAL A 8 -2.09 11.27 5.30
CA VAL A 8 -1.19 10.17 5.69
C VAL A 8 -0.23 10.70 6.73
N SER A 9 -0.40 10.26 7.98
CA SER A 9 0.32 10.81 9.13
C SER A 9 1.47 9.95 9.63
N ASN A 10 1.43 8.64 9.38
CA ASN A 10 2.37 7.67 9.94
C ASN A 10 2.47 6.43 9.05
N SER A 11 3.55 5.67 9.18
CA SER A 11 3.82 4.44 8.43
C SER A 11 4.77 3.52 9.19
N PHE A 12 4.69 2.22 8.94
CA PHE A 12 5.68 1.25 9.39
C PHE A 12 5.92 0.23 8.28
N ALA A 13 7.16 -0.26 8.19
CA ALA A 13 7.49 -1.33 7.26
C ALA A 13 7.01 -2.67 7.81
N VAL A 14 6.53 -3.54 6.93
CA VAL A 14 6.17 -4.93 7.25
C VAL A 14 7.19 -5.83 6.56
N PRO A 15 7.71 -6.88 7.23
CA PRO A 15 8.53 -7.89 6.56
C PRO A 15 7.83 -8.44 5.32
N PHE A 16 8.50 -8.35 4.19
CA PHE A 16 8.00 -8.74 2.89
C PHE A 16 9.16 -9.33 2.07
N ASP A 17 8.90 -10.46 1.43
CA ASP A 17 9.84 -11.13 0.52
C ASP A 17 9.10 -11.47 -0.78
N GLU A 18 9.80 -11.34 -1.90
CA GLU A 18 9.32 -11.70 -3.24
C GLU A 18 10.40 -12.53 -3.92
N ASP A 19 10.02 -13.58 -4.64
CA ASP A 19 10.98 -14.38 -5.40
C ASP A 19 11.45 -13.62 -6.65
N ASP A 20 12.77 -13.48 -6.81
CA ASP A 20 13.37 -12.74 -7.93
C ASP A 20 13.08 -13.36 -9.31
N LYS A 21 12.79 -14.67 -9.38
CA LYS A 21 12.52 -15.40 -10.63
C LYS A 21 11.03 -15.48 -10.91
N ASP A 22 10.22 -15.71 -9.89
CA ASP A 22 8.77 -15.77 -9.98
C ASP A 22 8.11 -14.79 -9.02
N LYS A 23 7.89 -13.58 -9.54
CA LYS A 23 7.24 -12.49 -8.81
C LYS A 23 5.89 -12.91 -8.21
N SER A 24 5.16 -13.85 -8.80
CA SER A 24 3.86 -14.27 -8.26
C SER A 24 3.99 -14.93 -6.87
N VAL A 25 5.19 -15.38 -6.51
CA VAL A 25 5.52 -15.93 -5.20
C VAL A 25 6.06 -14.82 -4.31
N TRP A 26 5.25 -14.40 -3.35
CA TRP A 26 5.61 -13.40 -2.36
C TRP A 26 5.03 -13.75 -1.00
N PHE A 27 5.63 -13.17 0.04
CA PHE A 27 5.27 -13.35 1.43
C PHE A 27 5.12 -11.98 2.09
N LEU A 28 4.08 -11.84 2.91
CA LEU A 28 3.83 -10.66 3.74
C LEU A 28 3.47 -11.13 5.16
N ASP A 29 4.19 -10.65 6.16
CA ASP A 29 3.94 -11.03 7.55
C ASP A 29 2.67 -10.35 8.11
N HIS A 30 1.56 -11.10 8.13
CA HIS A 30 0.27 -10.61 8.61
C HIS A 30 0.23 -10.46 10.12
N ASP A 31 0.92 -11.33 10.87
CA ASP A 31 0.94 -11.28 12.32
C ASP A 31 1.68 -10.02 12.80
N TYR A 32 2.78 -9.67 12.13
CA TYR A 32 3.48 -8.42 12.38
C TYR A 32 2.59 -7.20 12.10
N LEU A 33 1.88 -7.20 10.96
CA LEU A 33 0.96 -6.13 10.57
C LEU A 33 -0.14 -5.92 11.64
N GLU A 34 -0.81 -6.99 12.08
CA GLU A 34 -1.89 -6.90 13.06
C GLU A 34 -1.42 -6.44 14.44
N ASN A 35 -0.28 -6.97 14.90
CA ASN A 35 0.30 -6.59 16.17
C ASN A 35 0.72 -5.12 16.18
N MET A 36 1.44 -4.67 15.15
CA MET A 36 1.88 -3.28 15.05
C MET A 36 0.69 -2.32 14.90
N TYR A 37 -0.28 -2.65 14.05
CA TYR A 37 -1.52 -1.87 13.94
C TYR A 37 -2.24 -1.77 15.30
N GLY A 38 -2.33 -2.87 16.03
CA GLY A 38 -2.89 -2.90 17.38
C GLY A 38 -2.12 -2.01 18.36
N MET A 39 -0.80 -1.96 18.29
CA MET A 39 0.03 -1.08 19.12
C MET A 39 -0.18 0.39 18.80
N PHE A 40 -0.16 0.77 17.51
CA PHE A 40 -0.43 2.14 17.07
C PHE A 40 -1.82 2.63 17.51
N LYS A 41 -2.84 1.78 17.35
CA LYS A 41 -4.20 2.10 17.78
C LYS A 41 -4.35 2.26 19.29
N LYS A 42 -3.56 1.52 20.10
CA LYS A 42 -3.52 1.69 21.57
C LYS A 42 -2.92 3.04 21.98
N VAL A 43 -1.94 3.54 21.24
CA VAL A 43 -1.34 4.86 21.49
C VAL A 43 -2.26 5.99 21.01
N ASN A 44 -2.85 5.82 19.82
CA ASN A 44 -3.77 6.79 19.24
C ASN A 44 -4.93 6.10 18.54
N ALA A 45 -6.11 6.14 19.17
CA ALA A 45 -7.32 5.51 18.64
C ALA A 45 -7.82 6.09 17.31
N ARG A 46 -7.30 7.26 16.89
CA ARG A 46 -7.62 7.87 15.59
C ARG A 46 -6.77 7.31 14.44
N GLU A 47 -5.68 6.59 14.74
CA GLU A 47 -4.87 5.94 13.72
C GLU A 47 -5.61 4.75 13.10
N ARG A 48 -5.57 4.68 11.78
CA ARG A 48 -6.17 3.63 10.97
C ARG A 48 -5.32 3.38 9.75
N VAL A 49 -5.31 2.15 9.26
CA VAL A 49 -4.72 1.82 7.96
C VAL A 49 -5.52 2.55 6.88
N VAL A 50 -4.81 3.24 5.98
CA VAL A 50 -5.39 3.99 4.86
C VAL A 50 -4.91 3.51 3.50
N GLY A 51 -3.95 2.59 3.49
CA GLY A 51 -3.25 2.17 2.29
C GLY A 51 -1.95 1.47 2.65
N TRP A 52 -1.09 1.33 1.66
CA TRP A 52 0.22 0.70 1.75
C TRP A 52 1.19 1.36 0.78
N TYR A 53 2.48 1.10 0.93
CA TYR A 53 3.51 1.69 0.10
C TYR A 53 4.61 0.68 -0.22
N HIS A 54 5.27 0.86 -1.35
CA HIS A 54 6.51 0.18 -1.68
C HIS A 54 7.49 1.14 -2.37
N THR A 55 8.75 0.74 -2.45
CA THR A 55 9.85 1.61 -2.87
C THR A 55 10.07 1.66 -4.39
N GLY A 56 9.08 1.21 -5.17
CA GLY A 56 9.13 1.21 -6.64
C GLY A 56 10.12 0.22 -7.25
N PRO A 57 10.61 0.47 -8.48
CA PRO A 57 10.54 1.75 -9.21
C PRO A 57 9.23 2.00 -9.96
N LYS A 58 8.41 0.97 -10.20
CA LYS A 58 7.16 1.04 -10.97
C LYS A 58 6.12 0.08 -10.38
N LEU A 59 4.88 0.18 -10.85
CA LEU A 59 3.84 -0.81 -10.58
C LEU A 59 4.30 -2.21 -11.00
N CYS A 60 3.97 -3.18 -10.17
CA CYS A 60 4.19 -4.61 -10.35
C CYS A 60 2.84 -5.34 -10.39
N GLN A 61 2.79 -6.48 -11.07
CA GLN A 61 1.54 -7.26 -11.19
C GLN A 61 1.00 -7.72 -9.82
N ASN A 62 1.89 -7.98 -8.85
CA ASN A 62 1.51 -8.39 -7.50
C ASN A 62 0.81 -7.31 -6.70
N ASP A 63 0.93 -6.04 -7.10
CA ASP A 63 0.34 -4.92 -6.37
C ASP A 63 -1.18 -5.09 -6.25
N ILE A 64 -1.82 -5.69 -7.26
CA ILE A 64 -3.25 -6.02 -7.22
C ILE A 64 -3.53 -7.01 -6.08
N ALA A 65 -2.76 -8.10 -6.01
CA ALA A 65 -2.97 -9.14 -5.02
C ALA A 65 -2.66 -8.65 -3.59
N ILE A 66 -1.60 -7.87 -3.42
CA ILE A 66 -1.26 -7.22 -2.14
C ILE A 66 -2.38 -6.24 -1.75
N ASN A 67 -2.86 -5.42 -2.68
CA ASN A 67 -3.94 -4.48 -2.40
C ASN A 67 -5.24 -5.17 -1.98
N GLU A 68 -5.58 -6.33 -2.56
CA GLU A 68 -6.73 -7.13 -2.14
C GLU A 68 -6.59 -7.68 -0.71
N LEU A 69 -5.37 -8.01 -0.26
CA LEU A 69 -5.14 -8.33 1.15
C LEU A 69 -5.32 -7.10 2.04
N ILE A 70 -4.74 -5.96 1.67
CA ILE A 70 -4.82 -4.72 2.45
C ILE A 70 -6.26 -4.19 2.51
N ARG A 71 -7.08 -4.44 1.49
CA ARG A 71 -8.51 -4.09 1.45
C ARG A 71 -9.33 -4.68 2.59
N ARG A 72 -8.86 -5.79 3.20
CA ARG A 72 -9.46 -6.37 4.42
C ARG A 72 -9.33 -5.43 5.63
N TYR A 73 -8.29 -4.60 5.67
CA TYR A 73 -8.07 -3.59 6.70
C TYR A 73 -8.59 -2.20 6.30
N CYS A 74 -8.55 -1.88 5.00
CA CYS A 74 -8.99 -0.59 4.46
C CYS A 74 -9.65 -0.75 3.07
N PRO A 75 -11.00 -0.74 2.97
CA PRO A 75 -11.69 -0.96 1.71
C PRO A 75 -11.30 0.01 0.58
N ASN A 76 -11.00 1.26 0.94
CA ASN A 76 -10.54 2.30 0.02
C ASN A 76 -9.01 2.48 0.10
N SER A 77 -8.29 1.36 0.07
CA SER A 77 -6.82 1.33 0.14
C SER A 77 -6.19 2.12 -1.01
N VAL A 78 -5.21 2.97 -0.66
CA VAL A 78 -4.37 3.70 -1.61
C VAL A 78 -2.97 3.07 -1.62
N LEU A 79 -2.44 2.79 -2.81
CA LEU A 79 -1.04 2.45 -2.99
C LEU A 79 -0.23 3.72 -3.20
N VAL A 80 0.88 3.88 -2.48
CA VAL A 80 1.87 4.92 -2.74
C VAL A 80 3.20 4.30 -3.12
N ILE A 81 3.71 4.61 -4.30
CA ILE A 81 5.08 4.28 -4.71
C ILE A 81 5.98 5.42 -4.25
N ILE A 82 7.05 5.09 -3.52
CA ILE A 82 8.00 6.07 -2.99
C ILE A 82 9.39 5.78 -3.55
N ASP A 83 9.98 6.73 -4.28
CA ASP A 83 11.37 6.61 -4.72
C ASP A 83 12.32 6.86 -3.53
N ALA A 84 12.97 5.79 -3.06
CA ALA A 84 13.95 5.87 -1.99
C ALA A 84 15.29 6.49 -2.41
N LYS A 85 15.53 6.65 -3.72
CA LYS A 85 16.76 7.22 -4.29
C LYS A 85 16.41 8.21 -5.42
N PRO A 86 15.77 9.34 -5.09
CA PRO A 86 15.30 10.30 -6.08
C PRO A 86 16.45 10.86 -6.92
N LYS A 87 16.31 10.75 -8.24
CA LYS A 87 17.27 11.29 -9.21
C LYS A 87 16.71 12.45 -10.03
N ASP A 88 15.39 12.48 -10.19
CA ASP A 88 14.69 13.47 -11.00
C ASP A 88 14.20 14.65 -10.16
N LEU A 89 13.99 15.80 -10.79
CA LEU A 89 13.59 17.06 -10.12
C LEU A 89 12.11 17.11 -9.66
N GLY A 90 11.41 15.97 -9.63
CA GLY A 90 9.98 15.86 -9.34
C GLY A 90 9.64 15.46 -7.90
N LEU A 91 8.34 15.27 -7.63
CA LEU A 91 7.90 14.64 -6.39
C LEU A 91 8.31 13.16 -6.42
N PRO A 92 8.98 12.64 -5.37
CA PRO A 92 9.47 11.26 -5.34
C PRO A 92 8.35 10.26 -5.00
N THR A 93 7.10 10.59 -5.25
CA THR A 93 5.94 9.81 -4.81
C THR A 93 4.83 9.82 -5.85
N GLU A 94 4.28 8.65 -6.12
CA GLU A 94 3.11 8.46 -6.98
C GLU A 94 2.03 7.70 -6.21
N ALA A 95 0.77 8.13 -6.32
CA ALA A 95 -0.35 7.53 -5.60
C ALA A 95 -1.37 6.92 -6.58
N TYR A 96 -1.81 5.71 -6.28
CA TYR A 96 -2.69 4.89 -7.11
C TYR A 96 -3.88 4.37 -6.30
N ILE A 97 -5.02 4.22 -6.97
CA ILE A 97 -6.23 3.59 -6.44
C ILE A 97 -6.61 2.47 -7.39
N ALA A 98 -6.90 1.29 -6.83
CA ALA A 98 -7.42 0.18 -7.63
C ALA A 98 -8.88 0.45 -8.02
N VAL A 99 -9.14 0.45 -9.31
CA VAL A 99 -10.47 0.59 -9.93
C VAL A 99 -10.75 -0.64 -10.78
N GLU A 100 -11.97 -1.14 -10.69
CA GLU A 100 -12.47 -2.17 -11.61
C GLU A 100 -13.18 -1.48 -12.75
N GLU A 101 -12.62 -1.58 -13.96
CA GLU A 101 -13.25 -1.11 -15.19
C GLU A 101 -13.76 -2.33 -15.96
N VAL A 102 -15.07 -2.36 -16.25
CA VAL A 102 -15.64 -3.36 -17.15
C VAL A 102 -15.44 -2.82 -18.57
N HIS A 103 -14.62 -3.50 -19.35
CA HIS A 103 -14.51 -3.24 -20.78
C HIS A 103 -15.73 -3.85 -21.48
N ASP A 104 -16.59 -3.00 -22.05
CA ASP A 104 -17.76 -3.39 -22.82
C ASP A 104 -17.33 -3.79 -24.25
N ASP A 105 -16.61 -4.91 -24.33
CA ASP A 105 -16.12 -5.47 -25.58
C ASP A 105 -17.13 -6.51 -26.13
N GLY A 106 -18.43 -6.14 -26.16
CA GLY A 106 -19.48 -6.81 -26.97
C GLY A 106 -20.26 -7.94 -26.31
#